data_AF-A0A8S0WFS1-F1
#
_entry.id   AF-A0A8S0WFS1-F1
#
_cell.length_a   1.000
_cell.length_b   1.000
_cell.length_c   1.000
_cell.angle_alpha   90.00
_cell.angle_beta   90.00
_cell.angle_gamma   90.00
#
_symmetry.space_group_name_H-M   'P 1'
#
loop_
_entity.id
_entity.type
_entity.pdbx_description
1 polymer ?
#
loop_
_entity_poly.entity_id
_entity_poly.type
_entity_poly.pdbx_seq_one_letter_code
_entity_poly.pdbx_strand_id
1 'polypeptide(L)'
;MHRGNLSILIHPLTREERKDHEGRAAWLGTPYPLDTSTLPVRTRDIPLQYASLKLGYSAHPSLTIDQRLKLGTNVERLLADEKEAAKAPPKI
;
A
#
# COMPACT_ATOMS: atom_id res chain seq x y z
N MET A 1 -2.00 18.76 1.72
CA MET A 1 -1.30 19.66 0.78
C MET A 1 -0.21 20.40 1.53
N HIS A 2 0.96 19.76 1.77
CA HIS A 2 1.98 20.26 2.73
C HIS A 2 3.44 20.08 2.27
N ARG A 3 3.68 19.79 0.98
CA ARG A 3 5.05 19.49 0.50
C ARG A 3 5.97 20.70 0.33
N GLY A 4 5.47 21.93 0.48
CA GLY A 4 6.23 23.14 0.17
C GLY A 4 6.81 23.11 -1.25
N ASN A 5 8.12 23.37 -1.36
CA ASN A 5 8.88 23.37 -2.61
C ASN A 5 9.61 22.05 -2.88
N LEU A 6 9.27 20.96 -2.17
CA LEU A 6 9.90 19.65 -2.37
C LEU A 6 9.33 18.95 -3.60
N SER A 7 10.21 18.34 -4.37
CA SER A 7 9.87 17.33 -5.38
C SER A 7 9.95 15.94 -4.77
N ILE A 8 8.87 15.17 -4.85
CA ILE A 8 8.74 13.87 -4.19
C ILE A 8 8.40 12.82 -5.24
N LEU A 9 9.25 11.79 -5.36
CA LEU A 9 8.96 10.57 -6.11
C LEU A 9 8.12 9.63 -5.24
N ILE A 10 7.04 9.10 -5.80
CA ILE A 10 6.19 8.09 -5.18
C ILE A 10 6.18 6.90 -6.13
N HIS A 11 6.51 5.71 -5.66
CA HIS A 11 6.48 4.49 -6.46
C HIS A 11 5.92 3.32 -5.64
N PRO A 12 5.37 2.29 -6.30
CA PRO A 12 4.98 1.06 -5.63
C PRO A 12 6.21 0.23 -5.22
N LEU A 13 6.03 -0.69 -4.28
CA LEU A 13 7.04 -1.67 -3.90
C LEU A 13 6.67 -3.05 -4.46
N THR A 14 7.19 -3.37 -5.64
CA THR A 14 7.01 -4.67 -6.28
C THR A 14 8.35 -5.39 -6.42
N ARG A 15 8.33 -6.57 -7.04
CA ARG A 15 9.56 -7.30 -7.37
C ARG A 15 10.34 -6.67 -8.51
N GLU A 16 9.78 -5.68 -9.23
CA GLU A 16 10.40 -5.07 -10.41
C GLU A 16 10.81 -3.62 -10.12
N GLU A 17 11.76 -3.44 -9.20
CA GLU A 17 12.13 -2.12 -8.66
C GLU A 17 12.46 -1.10 -9.75
N ARG A 18 13.19 -1.50 -10.80
CA ARG A 18 13.48 -0.59 -11.93
C ARG A 18 12.20 -0.05 -12.57
N LYS A 19 11.22 -0.91 -12.87
CA LYS A 19 9.94 -0.49 -13.44
C LYS A 19 9.14 0.38 -12.47
N ASP A 20 9.27 0.11 -11.18
CA ASP A 20 8.58 0.88 -10.15
C ASP A 20 9.08 2.32 -10.10
N HIS A 21 10.40 2.54 -10.21
CA HIS A 21 11.01 3.88 -10.20
C HIS A 21 10.91 4.62 -11.55
N GLU A 22 10.65 3.90 -12.65
CA GLU A 22 10.50 4.46 -13.98
C GLU A 22 9.02 4.64 -14.35
N GLY A 23 8.41 3.60 -14.95
CA GLY A 23 7.09 3.70 -15.59
C GLY A 23 5.91 3.63 -14.63
N ARG A 24 6.11 3.24 -13.37
CA ARG A 24 5.02 3.13 -12.37
C ARG A 24 5.13 4.17 -11.26
N ALA A 25 6.07 5.11 -11.37
CA ALA A 25 6.21 6.19 -10.42
C ALA A 25 5.28 7.35 -10.73
N ALA A 26 4.95 8.12 -9.70
CA ALA A 26 4.33 9.42 -9.79
C ALA A 26 5.22 10.46 -9.10
N TRP A 27 5.11 11.70 -9.55
CA TRP A 27 5.81 12.84 -8.94
C TRP A 27 4.83 13.81 -8.32
N LEU A 28 5.12 14.26 -7.11
CA LEU A 28 4.54 15.46 -6.53
C LEU A 28 5.53 16.61 -6.65
N GLY A 29 5.25 17.57 -7.53
CA GLY A 29 6.19 18.65 -7.86
C GLY A 29 6.92 18.39 -9.19
N THR A 30 8.06 19.04 -9.37
CA THR A 30 8.85 18.94 -10.61
C THR A 30 9.58 17.59 -10.66
N PRO A 31 9.43 16.80 -11.73
CA PRO A 31 10.16 15.55 -11.87
C PRO A 31 11.66 15.78 -12.13
N TYR A 32 12.50 14.86 -11.69
CA TYR A 32 13.94 14.86 -11.94
C TYR A 32 14.39 13.55 -12.60
N PRO A 33 15.43 13.57 -13.45
CA PRO A 33 16.01 12.34 -13.97
C PRO A 33 16.63 11.53 -12.82
N LEU A 34 16.32 10.24 -12.79
CA LEU A 34 16.87 9.29 -11.81
C LEU A 34 17.90 8.39 -12.50
N ASP A 35 19.02 8.13 -11.83
CA ASP A 35 19.90 7.04 -12.21
C ASP A 35 19.36 5.72 -11.61
N THR A 36 18.80 4.88 -12.46
CA THR A 36 18.24 3.57 -12.08
C THR A 36 19.20 2.41 -12.39
N SER A 37 20.45 2.71 -12.78
CA SER A 37 21.42 1.70 -13.22
C SER A 37 21.73 0.66 -12.16
N THR A 38 21.70 1.05 -10.88
CA THR A 38 22.00 0.19 -9.73
C THR A 38 20.78 -0.60 -9.23
N LEU A 39 19.56 -0.29 -9.71
CA LEU A 39 18.35 -0.97 -9.26
C LEU A 39 18.22 -2.37 -9.87
N PRO A 40 17.82 -3.38 -9.07
CA PRO A 40 17.57 -4.72 -9.58
C PRO A 40 16.39 -4.69 -10.55
N VAL A 41 16.52 -5.40 -11.67
CA VAL A 41 15.41 -5.55 -12.64
C VAL A 41 14.29 -6.40 -12.04
N ARG A 42 14.65 -7.45 -11.30
CA ARG A 42 13.70 -8.32 -10.62
C ARG A 42 14.29 -8.94 -9.35
N THR A 43 13.59 -8.84 -8.22
CA THR A 43 13.98 -9.46 -6.95
C THR A 43 13.26 -10.78 -6.70
N ARG A 44 13.80 -11.59 -5.78
CA ARG A 44 13.13 -12.83 -5.33
C ARG A 44 11.90 -12.52 -4.49
N ASP A 45 12.06 -11.60 -3.54
CA ASP A 45 11.06 -11.25 -2.53
C ASP A 45 10.58 -9.80 -2.75
N ILE A 46 9.34 -9.50 -2.37
CA ILE A 46 8.81 -8.12 -2.45
C ILE A 46 9.55 -7.28 -1.40
N PRO A 47 10.16 -6.14 -1.77
CA PRO A 47 10.84 -5.27 -0.82
C PRO A 47 9.82 -4.70 0.18
N LEU A 48 10.14 -4.79 1.47
CA LEU A 48 9.29 -4.28 2.54
C LEU A 48 9.85 -2.95 3.05
N GLN A 49 8.97 -1.95 3.15
CA GLN A 49 9.33 -0.69 3.80
C GLN A 49 9.41 -0.88 5.32
N TYR A 50 10.60 -0.67 5.89
CA TYR A 50 10.89 -0.75 7.34
C TYR A 50 10.38 -2.03 8.02
N ALA A 51 10.77 -3.20 7.50
CA ALA A 51 10.34 -4.50 8.05
C ALA A 51 10.65 -4.70 9.55
N SER A 52 11.61 -3.98 10.11
CA SER A 52 11.97 -3.99 11.52
C SER A 52 10.89 -3.37 12.41
N LEU A 53 10.10 -2.42 11.91
CA LEU A 53 9.06 -1.74 12.69
C LEU A 53 7.83 -2.60 12.96
N LYS A 54 7.63 -3.68 12.18
CA LYS A 54 6.45 -4.58 12.29
C LYS A 54 5.12 -3.83 12.22
N LEU A 55 5.04 -2.83 11.35
CA LEU A 55 3.83 -2.05 11.07
C LEU A 55 3.30 -2.32 9.66
N GLY A 56 2.05 -1.95 9.41
CA GLY A 56 1.40 -2.07 8.11
C GLY A 56 1.48 -3.49 7.53
N TYR A 57 2.00 -3.62 6.31
CA TYR A 57 2.19 -4.92 5.65
C TYR A 57 3.22 -5.84 6.34
N SER A 58 4.10 -5.29 7.20
CA SER A 58 5.05 -6.06 7.99
C SER A 58 4.51 -6.41 9.38
N ALA A 59 3.28 -6.02 9.72
CA ALA A 59 2.68 -6.30 11.02
C ALA A 59 2.37 -7.78 11.18
N HIS A 60 2.61 -8.30 12.39
CA HIS A 60 2.18 -9.65 12.71
C HIS A 60 0.63 -9.68 12.71
N PRO A 61 -0.01 -10.64 12.02
CA PRO A 61 -1.45 -10.79 12.13
C PRO A 61 -1.81 -11.06 13.59
N SER A 62 -2.52 -10.12 14.22
CA SER A 62 -3.01 -10.31 15.60
C SER A 62 -4.31 -11.10 15.65
N LEU A 63 -5.01 -11.19 14.50
CA LEU A 63 -6.30 -11.85 14.36
C LEU A 63 -6.24 -12.93 13.29
N THR A 64 -6.83 -14.08 13.59
CA THR A 64 -7.10 -15.14 12.63
C THR A 64 -8.09 -14.68 11.56
N ILE A 65 -8.17 -15.40 10.44
CA ILE A 65 -9.15 -15.12 9.38
C ILE A 65 -10.58 -15.16 9.93
N ASP A 66 -10.92 -16.17 10.74
CA ASP A 66 -12.25 -16.29 11.34
C ASP A 66 -12.60 -15.12 12.25
N GLN A 67 -11.64 -14.65 13.05
CA GLN A 67 -11.82 -13.48 13.91
C GLN A 67 -12.06 -12.22 13.08
N ARG A 68 -11.30 -12.03 11.98
CA ARG A 68 -11.48 -10.90 11.06
C ARG A 68 -12.86 -10.93 10.39
N LEU A 69 -13.31 -12.11 9.94
CA LEU A 69 -14.62 -12.29 9.32
C LEU A 69 -15.76 -12.01 10.31
N LYS A 70 -15.62 -12.44 11.57
CA LYS A 70 -16.60 -12.16 12.62
C LYS A 70 -16.69 -10.67 12.93
N LEU A 71 -15.55 -9.99 13.04
CA LEU A 71 -15.50 -8.54 13.24
C LEU A 71 -16.10 -7.79 12.04
N GLY A 72 -15.73 -8.17 10.82
CA GLY A 72 -16.27 -7.59 9.59
C GLY A 72 -17.80 -7.74 9.51
N THR A 73 -18.33 -8.93 9.78
CA THR A 73 -19.78 -9.19 9.80
C THR A 73 -20.49 -8.34 10.87
N ASN A 74 -19.86 -8.13 12.03
CA ASN A 74 -20.43 -7.26 13.06
C ASN A 74 -20.45 -5.78 12.62
N VAL A 75 -19.39 -5.31 11.96
CA VAL A 75 -19.32 -3.95 11.41
C VAL A 75 -20.37 -3.76 10.31
N GLU A 76 -20.50 -4.72 9.39
CA GLU A 76 -21.54 -4.71 8.34
C GLU A 76 -22.94 -4.59 8.94
N ARG A 77 -23.23 -5.37 10.00
CA ARG A 77 -24.51 -5.30 10.71
C ARG A 77 -24.76 -3.95 11.37
N LEU A 78 -23.75 -3.35 11.99
CA LEU A 78 -23.88 -2.04 12.64
C LEU A 78 -24.10 -0.91 11.64
N LEU A 79 -23.49 -1.01 10.46
CA LEU A 79 -23.59 -0.02 9.39
C LEU A 79 -24.77 -0.25 8.44
N ALA A 80 -25.59 -1.30 8.65
CA ALA A 80 -26.61 -1.72 7.71
C ALA A 80 -27.66 -0.63 7.40
N ASP A 81 -27.98 0.20 8.39
CA ASP A 81 -28.99 1.27 8.28
C ASP A 81 -28.37 2.66 8.04
N GLU A 82 -27.04 2.76 7.96
CA GLU A 82 -26.33 4.02 7.76
C GLU A 82 -26.32 4.40 6.27
N LYS A 83 -27.04 5.46 5.90
CA LYS A 83 -27.21 5.89 4.49
C LYS A 83 -25.90 6.27 3.82
N GLU A 84 -24.96 6.82 4.58
CA GLU A 84 -23.64 7.25 4.09
C GLU A 84 -22.63 6.10 4.07
N ALA A 85 -22.97 4.93 4.63
CA ALA A 85 -22.07 3.79 4.64
C ALA A 85 -22.03 3.12 3.25
N ALA A 86 -20.83 2.88 2.75
CA ALA A 86 -20.63 2.10 1.54
C ALA A 86 -21.11 0.65 1.75
N LYS A 87 -21.79 0.08 0.75
CA LYS A 87 -22.21 -1.33 0.80
C LYS A 87 -21.00 -2.24 0.83
N ALA A 88 -21.11 -3.32 1.62
CA ALA A 88 -20.09 -4.35 1.67
C ALA A 88 -19.92 -5.01 0.28
N PRO A 89 -18.68 -5.38 -0.11
CA PRO A 89 -18.43 -6.13 -1.32
C PRO A 89 -19.05 -7.54 -1.22
N PRO A 90 -19.44 -8.17 -2.34
CA PRO A 90 -19.95 -9.54 -2.34
C PRO A 90 -18.90 -10.53 -1.81
N LYS A 91 -19.34 -11.50 -1.01
CA LYS A 91 -18.48 -12.58 -0.51
C LYS A 91 -18.21 -13.56 -1.67
N ILE A 92 -16.93 -13.85 -1.93
CA ILE A 92 -16.45 -14.82 -2.94
C ILE A 92 -16.44 -16.21 -2.33
#